data_AF-A0A6B0V7S8-F1
#
_entry.id   AF-A0A6B0V7S8-F1
#
_cell.length_a   1.000
_cell.length_b   1.000
_cell.length_c   1.000
_cell.angle_alpha   90.00
_cell.angle_beta   90.00
_cell.angle_gamma   90.00
#
_symmetry.space_group_name_H-M   'P 1'
#
loop_
_entity.id
_entity.type
_entity.pdbx_description
1 polymer ?
#
loop_
_entity_poly.entity_id
_entity_poly.type
_entity_poly.pdbx_seq_one_letter_code
_entity_poly.pdbx_strand_id
1 'polypeptide(L)'
;ETCLAKMLEKHLWRVMTSFLDKHNILSPYQYRFLQGRGTQMLLEDFSDEVNLSFERNQVECELFLDVSKAFDGVCHRILLTKLSMLGFRGSFLRLLENFLRDRRQCVSVGQFQSDFSLIKAGVPQGSILSPLLFNIYVNDLYKVVPISLFQYADDTVLLARASSYLEAISALQSAAIKAMDWFAANLIIVNASKTQLICFHNPLKKVTPTYPLLLHASNCLSCACEPVKYTSTVKYLGIFFDGDLSWNSHLAYICKKIRSVSCLMYKIRYYMPLSVRKVIIHALGYSVLR
;
A
#
# COMPACT_ATOMS: atom_id res chain seq x y z
N GLU A 1 13.94 -22.05 -4.98
CA GLU A 1 12.65 -22.75 -4.90
C GLU A 1 12.51 -23.73 -6.05
N THR A 2 12.02 -24.94 -5.79
CA THR A 2 11.81 -25.97 -6.82
C THR A 2 10.50 -25.73 -7.58
N CYS A 3 10.40 -26.17 -8.84
CA CYS A 3 9.17 -26.03 -9.63
C CYS A 3 7.95 -26.66 -8.94
N LEU A 4 8.14 -27.78 -8.24
CA LEU A 4 7.09 -28.49 -7.49
C LEU A 4 6.51 -27.63 -6.36
N ALA A 5 7.36 -26.90 -5.61
CA ALA A 5 6.89 -26.00 -4.56
C ALA A 5 5.98 -24.91 -5.14
N LYS A 6 6.37 -24.31 -6.27
CA LYS A 6 5.55 -23.29 -6.95
C LYS A 6 4.23 -23.85 -7.48
N MET A 7 4.20 -25.09 -7.97
CA MET A 7 2.96 -25.75 -8.40
C MET A 7 2.02 -25.98 -7.20
N LEU A 8 2.56 -26.44 -6.07
CA LEU A 8 1.79 -26.63 -4.85
C LEU A 8 1.26 -25.29 -4.32
N GLU A 9 2.10 -24.26 -4.21
CA GLU A 9 1.69 -22.92 -3.79
C GLU A 9 0.59 -22.36 -4.69
N LYS A 10 0.70 -22.55 -6.00
CA LYS A 10 -0.35 -22.13 -6.95
C LYS A 10 -1.66 -22.88 -6.72
N HIS A 11 -1.61 -24.17 -6.38
CA HIS A 11 -2.80 -24.94 -6.03
C HIS A 11 -3.41 -24.44 -4.72
N LEU A 12 -2.60 -24.24 -3.67
CA LEU A 12 -3.05 -23.70 -2.39
C LEU A 12 -3.67 -22.32 -2.55
N TRP A 13 -3.02 -21.44 -3.31
CA TRP A 13 -3.54 -20.11 -3.62
C TRP A 13 -4.92 -20.20 -4.26
N ARG A 14 -5.12 -21.04 -5.29
CA ARG A 14 -6.43 -21.23 -5.95
C ARG A 14 -7.51 -21.73 -4.99
N VAL A 15 -7.17 -22.67 -4.11
CA VAL A 15 -8.12 -23.22 -3.13
C VAL A 15 -8.51 -22.14 -2.11
N MET A 16 -7.52 -21.38 -1.61
CA MET A 16 -7.77 -20.31 -0.65
C MET A 16 -8.57 -19.17 -1.26
N THR A 17 -8.22 -18.68 -2.45
CA THR A 17 -8.97 -17.60 -3.09
C THR A 17 -10.41 -18.03 -3.38
N SER A 18 -10.62 -19.23 -3.94
CA SER A 18 -11.98 -19.77 -4.18
C SER A 18 -12.82 -19.80 -2.90
N PHE A 19 -12.24 -20.21 -1.77
CA PHE A 19 -12.92 -20.19 -0.47
C PHE A 19 -13.22 -18.75 0.01
N LEU A 20 -12.23 -17.85 -0.06
CA LEU A 20 -12.37 -16.46 0.39
C LEU A 20 -13.41 -15.70 -0.45
N ASP A 21 -13.43 -15.92 -1.75
CA ASP A 21 -14.38 -15.32 -2.69
C ASP A 21 -15.79 -15.86 -2.46
N LYS A 22 -15.95 -17.18 -2.32
CA LYS A 22 -17.25 -17.82 -2.04
C LYS A 22 -17.92 -17.27 -0.78
N HIS A 23 -17.13 -16.90 0.22
CA HIS A 23 -17.62 -16.41 1.50
C HIS A 23 -17.49 -14.88 1.68
N ASN A 24 -17.06 -14.14 0.65
CA ASN A 24 -16.85 -12.68 0.69
C ASN A 24 -16.04 -12.23 1.92
N ILE A 25 -14.96 -12.96 2.22
CA ILE A 25 -14.18 -12.76 3.46
C ILE A 25 -13.27 -11.53 3.37
N LEU A 26 -12.72 -11.26 2.19
CA LEU A 26 -11.77 -10.18 2.00
C LEU A 26 -12.49 -8.82 1.96
N SER A 27 -11.85 -7.83 2.58
CA SER A 27 -12.35 -6.47 2.72
C SER A 27 -12.70 -5.88 1.36
N PRO A 28 -13.85 -5.20 1.23
CA PRO A 28 -14.16 -4.45 0.02
C PRO A 28 -13.22 -3.26 -0.19
N TYR A 29 -12.41 -2.88 0.79
CA TYR A 29 -11.45 -1.77 0.72
C TYR A 29 -10.02 -2.23 0.36
N GLN A 30 -9.79 -3.54 0.23
CA GLN A 30 -8.55 -4.08 -0.31
C GLN A 30 -8.67 -4.19 -1.82
N TYR A 31 -7.71 -3.65 -2.56
CA TYR A 31 -7.72 -3.69 -4.04
C TYR A 31 -6.61 -4.56 -4.62
N ARG A 32 -5.52 -4.77 -3.88
CA ARG A 32 -4.38 -5.55 -4.39
C ARG A 32 -4.65 -7.05 -4.27
N PHE A 33 -4.27 -7.81 -5.29
CA PHE A 33 -4.31 -9.28 -5.33
C PHE A 33 -5.72 -9.91 -5.20
N LEU A 34 -6.76 -9.13 -5.47
CA LEU A 34 -8.13 -9.62 -5.66
C LEU A 34 -8.42 -9.71 -7.16
N GLN A 35 -9.14 -10.76 -7.57
CA GLN A 35 -9.51 -10.91 -8.97
C GLN A 35 -10.47 -9.78 -9.38
N GLY A 36 -10.16 -9.09 -10.49
CA GLY A 36 -10.99 -8.00 -11.01
C GLY A 36 -10.78 -6.63 -10.33
N ARG A 37 -9.92 -6.55 -9.30
CA ARG A 37 -9.50 -5.29 -8.68
C ARG A 37 -8.02 -5.09 -8.90
N GLY A 38 -7.66 -3.94 -9.45
CA GLY A 38 -6.29 -3.61 -9.80
C GLY A 38 -5.95 -2.18 -9.40
N THR A 39 -4.72 -1.78 -9.69
CA THR A 39 -4.23 -0.42 -9.43
C THR A 39 -5.14 0.64 -10.05
N GLN A 40 -5.59 0.41 -11.29
CA GLN A 40 -6.41 1.37 -12.03
C GLN A 40 -7.75 1.62 -11.35
N MET A 41 -8.50 0.57 -11.01
CA MET A 41 -9.79 0.69 -10.32
C MET A 41 -9.65 1.38 -8.96
N LEU A 42 -8.59 1.09 -8.21
CA LEU A 42 -8.33 1.82 -6.96
C LEU A 42 -8.09 3.30 -7.22
N LEU A 43 -7.29 3.64 -8.23
CA LEU A 43 -6.98 5.04 -8.56
C LEU A 43 -8.20 5.79 -9.09
N GLU A 44 -9.09 5.11 -9.82
CA GLU A 44 -10.38 5.62 -10.27
C GLU A 44 -11.28 5.90 -9.06
N ASP A 45 -11.53 4.91 -8.20
CA ASP A 45 -12.35 5.08 -6.98
C ASP A 45 -11.78 6.16 -6.05
N PHE A 46 -10.45 6.19 -5.90
CA PHE A 46 -9.75 7.21 -5.13
C PHE A 46 -9.97 8.60 -5.73
N SER A 47 -9.78 8.75 -7.04
CA SER A 47 -10.02 10.02 -7.75
C SER A 47 -11.47 10.46 -7.62
N ASP A 48 -12.42 9.54 -7.72
CA ASP A 48 -13.85 9.83 -7.55
C ASP A 48 -14.17 10.34 -6.14
N GLU A 49 -13.60 9.71 -5.09
CA GLU A 49 -13.77 10.18 -3.71
C GLU A 49 -13.23 11.61 -3.51
N VAL A 50 -12.05 11.91 -4.06
CA VAL A 50 -11.49 13.27 -3.99
C VAL A 50 -12.38 14.24 -4.76
N ASN A 51 -12.78 13.93 -6.00
CA ASN A 51 -13.64 14.82 -6.80
C ASN A 51 -14.99 15.09 -6.12
N LEU A 52 -15.60 14.09 -5.48
CA LEU A 52 -16.83 14.25 -4.70
C LEU A 52 -16.67 15.26 -3.55
N SER A 53 -15.49 15.31 -2.93
CA SER A 53 -15.20 16.31 -1.89
C SER A 53 -15.16 17.74 -2.45
N PHE A 54 -14.62 17.92 -3.67
CA PHE A 54 -14.60 19.21 -4.37
C PHE A 54 -15.99 19.65 -4.79
N GLU A 55 -16.80 18.75 -5.35
CA GLU A 55 -18.19 19.03 -5.75
C GLU A 55 -19.03 19.51 -4.56
N ARG A 56 -18.79 18.92 -3.38
CA ARG A 56 -19.46 19.29 -2.12
C ARG A 56 -18.83 20.48 -1.42
N ASN A 57 -17.79 21.08 -1.99
CA ASN A 57 -17.01 22.16 -1.40
C ASN A 57 -16.53 21.81 0.03
N GLN A 58 -16.15 20.56 0.25
CA GLN A 58 -15.61 20.04 1.51
C GLN A 58 -14.08 20.11 1.52
N VAL A 59 -13.49 19.95 2.69
CA VAL A 59 -12.06 19.70 2.87
C VAL A 59 -11.91 18.22 3.16
N GLU A 60 -11.09 17.54 2.37
CA GLU A 60 -10.76 16.12 2.55
C GLU A 60 -9.31 16.00 3.01
N CYS A 61 -9.11 15.47 4.21
CA CYS A 61 -7.79 15.21 4.77
C CYS A 61 -7.48 13.72 4.61
N GLU A 62 -6.29 13.41 4.09
CA GLU A 62 -5.86 12.04 3.86
C GLU A 62 -4.51 11.75 4.49
N LEU A 63 -4.43 10.61 5.16
CA LEU A 63 -3.22 10.09 5.79
C LEU A 63 -2.69 8.87 5.04
N PHE A 64 -1.57 9.04 4.37
CA PHE A 64 -0.85 8.00 3.64
C PHE A 64 0.12 7.30 4.59
N LEU A 65 -0.27 6.14 5.10
CA LEU A 65 0.52 5.34 6.04
C LEU A 65 1.53 4.47 5.28
N ASP A 66 2.81 4.56 5.66
CA ASP A 66 3.88 3.70 5.14
C ASP A 66 4.19 2.60 6.15
N VAL A 67 3.88 1.34 5.82
CA VAL A 67 4.19 0.21 6.69
C VAL A 67 5.64 -0.22 6.49
N SER A 68 6.41 -0.23 7.58
CA SER A 68 7.81 -0.65 7.55
C SER A 68 7.93 -2.16 7.37
N LYS A 69 8.63 -2.58 6.30
CA LYS A 69 8.95 -4.00 6.02
C LYS A 69 7.69 -4.89 6.07
N ALA A 70 6.61 -4.46 5.41
CA ALA A 70 5.29 -5.06 5.55
C ALA A 70 5.28 -6.60 5.43
N PHE A 71 5.88 -7.16 4.37
CA PHE A 71 5.95 -8.61 4.19
C PHE A 71 6.86 -9.31 5.20
N ASP A 72 7.94 -8.67 5.64
CA ASP A 72 8.90 -9.27 6.59
C ASP A 72 8.43 -9.14 8.06
N GLY A 73 7.50 -8.21 8.34
CA GLY A 73 6.96 -7.94 9.66
C GLY A 73 5.80 -8.83 10.10
N VAL A 74 5.28 -9.69 9.22
CA VAL A 74 4.10 -10.52 9.49
C VAL A 74 4.36 -11.51 10.62
N CYS A 75 3.70 -11.36 11.77
CA CYS A 75 3.84 -12.30 12.88
C CYS A 75 3.14 -13.63 12.55
N HIS A 76 3.89 -14.74 12.47
CA HIS A 76 3.35 -16.05 12.11
C HIS A 76 2.22 -16.50 13.03
N ARG A 77 2.37 -16.29 14.35
CA ARG A 77 1.35 -16.65 15.34
C ARG A 77 0.03 -15.92 15.08
N ILE A 78 0.08 -14.61 14.87
CA ILE A 78 -1.11 -13.79 14.60
C ILE A 78 -1.74 -14.20 13.27
N LEU A 79 -0.94 -14.41 12.22
CA LEU A 79 -1.41 -14.85 10.91
C LEU A 79 -2.15 -16.20 11.00
N LEU A 80 -1.56 -17.19 11.69
CA LEU A 80 -2.18 -18.51 11.86
C LEU A 80 -3.46 -18.44 12.70
N THR A 81 -3.51 -17.60 13.72
CA THR A 81 -4.75 -17.33 14.47
C THR A 81 -5.82 -16.72 13.58
N LYS A 82 -5.48 -15.73 12.74
CA LYS A 82 -6.44 -15.12 11.78
C LYS A 82 -6.93 -16.14 10.76
N LEU A 83 -6.04 -16.93 10.16
CA LEU A 83 -6.42 -18.04 9.25
C LEU A 83 -7.36 -19.02 9.95
N SER A 84 -7.09 -19.34 11.21
CA SER A 84 -8.00 -20.13 12.01
C SER A 84 -9.35 -19.41 12.18
N MET A 85 -9.39 -18.15 12.60
CA MET A 85 -10.67 -17.44 12.73
C MET A 85 -11.49 -17.38 11.44
N LEU A 86 -10.85 -17.39 10.27
CA LEU A 86 -11.51 -17.43 8.95
C LEU A 86 -12.05 -18.81 8.53
N GLY A 87 -11.76 -19.86 9.30
CA GLY A 87 -12.27 -21.22 9.05
C GLY A 87 -11.27 -22.20 8.43
N PHE A 88 -10.02 -21.80 8.18
CA PHE A 88 -8.98 -22.75 7.76
C PHE A 88 -8.62 -23.67 8.94
N ARG A 89 -8.77 -25.00 8.78
CA ARG A 89 -8.63 -25.99 9.87
C ARG A 89 -7.81 -27.22 9.43
N GLY A 90 -7.48 -28.04 10.41
CA GLY A 90 -6.95 -29.40 10.19
C GLY A 90 -5.62 -29.43 9.43
N SER A 91 -5.50 -30.38 8.51
CA SER A 91 -4.31 -30.59 7.70
C SER A 91 -3.94 -29.38 6.84
N PHE A 92 -4.93 -28.63 6.35
CA PHE A 92 -4.69 -27.44 5.53
C PHE A 92 -3.99 -26.33 6.33
N LEU A 93 -4.49 -26.02 7.53
CA LEU A 93 -3.86 -25.03 8.40
C LEU A 93 -2.45 -25.49 8.84
N ARG A 94 -2.28 -26.78 9.13
CA ARG A 94 -0.97 -27.36 9.48
C ARG A 94 0.03 -27.25 8.32
N LEU A 95 -0.43 -27.39 7.08
CA LEU A 95 0.41 -27.19 5.90
C LEU A 95 0.87 -25.73 5.78
N LEU A 96 -0.01 -24.76 6.05
CA LEU A 96 0.34 -23.33 6.09
C LEU A 96 1.29 -23.00 7.24
N GLU A 97 1.12 -23.62 8.40
CA GLU A 97 2.06 -23.50 9.53
C GLU A 97 3.45 -24.00 9.12
N ASN A 98 3.54 -25.19 8.53
CA ASN A 98 4.80 -25.76 8.03
C ASN A 98 5.44 -24.90 6.93
N PHE A 99 4.63 -24.23 6.10
CA PHE A 99 5.11 -23.30 5.08
C PHE A 99 5.82 -22.06 5.68
N LEU A 100 5.41 -21.62 6.88
CA LEU A 100 5.98 -20.44 7.54
C LEU A 100 7.10 -20.77 8.54
N ARG A 101 7.07 -21.98 9.11
CA ARG A 101 7.92 -22.42 10.22
C ARG A 101 9.34 -22.81 9.80
N ASP A 102 10.28 -22.68 10.74
CA ASP A 102 11.68 -23.14 10.66
C ASP A 102 12.46 -22.67 9.42
N ARG A 103 12.02 -21.56 8.81
CA ARG A 103 12.69 -20.95 7.66
C ARG A 103 13.98 -20.29 8.07
N ARG A 104 15.03 -20.46 7.26
CA ARG A 104 16.35 -19.86 7.47
C ARG A 104 16.74 -19.01 6.27
N GLN A 105 17.50 -17.95 6.53
CA GLN A 105 18.08 -17.09 5.50
C GLN A 105 19.58 -16.90 5.73
N CYS A 106 20.32 -16.68 4.66
CA CYS A 106 21.72 -16.28 4.67
C CYS A 106 21.94 -15.21 3.57
N VAL A 107 22.98 -14.40 3.73
CA VAL A 107 23.42 -13.43 2.71
C VAL A 107 24.57 -14.04 1.92
N SER A 108 24.48 -13.99 0.59
CA SER A 108 25.55 -14.46 -0.30
C SER A 108 26.06 -13.29 -1.14
N VAL A 109 27.37 -13.06 -1.12
CA VAL A 109 28.04 -12.04 -1.94
C VAL A 109 29.20 -12.69 -2.69
N GLY A 110 29.01 -12.91 -3.99
CA GLY A 110 29.97 -13.68 -4.79
C GLY A 110 30.11 -15.11 -4.27
N GLN A 111 31.32 -15.48 -3.85
CA GLN A 111 31.65 -16.80 -3.29
C GLN A 111 31.48 -16.87 -1.77
N PHE A 112 31.21 -15.75 -1.09
CA PHE A 112 31.07 -15.71 0.36
C PHE A 112 29.62 -15.84 0.77
N GLN A 113 29.37 -16.64 1.81
CA GLN A 113 28.05 -16.88 2.38
C GLN A 113 28.11 -16.64 3.89
N SER A 114 27.14 -15.90 4.43
CA SER A 114 26.98 -15.74 5.87
C SER A 114 26.44 -17.02 6.51
N ASP A 115 26.50 -17.08 7.84
CA ASP A 115 25.76 -18.08 8.60
C ASP A 115 24.26 -17.99 8.34
N PHE A 116 23.58 -19.14 8.47
CA PHE A 116 22.13 -19.21 8.40
C PHE A 116 21.51 -18.66 9.68
N SER A 117 20.57 -17.74 9.51
CA SER A 117 19.76 -17.17 10.59
C SER A 117 18.30 -17.59 10.45
N LEU A 118 17.64 -17.83 11.59
CA LEU A 118 16.23 -18.22 11.64
C LEU A 118 15.32 -17.02 11.39
N ILE A 119 14.31 -17.19 10.53
CA ILE A 119 13.28 -16.19 10.24
C ILE A 119 12.13 -16.36 11.25
N LYS A 120 11.96 -15.38 12.13
CA LYS A 120 10.92 -15.39 13.19
C LYS A 120 9.60 -14.72 12.79
N ALA A 121 9.62 -13.92 11.73
CA ALA A 121 8.47 -13.19 11.22
C ALA A 121 8.61 -13.02 9.70
N GLY A 122 7.48 -12.76 9.05
CA GLY A 122 7.39 -12.44 7.65
C GLY A 122 6.98 -13.62 6.78
N VAL A 123 6.46 -13.31 5.60
CA VAL A 123 6.10 -14.27 4.56
C VAL A 123 7.19 -14.28 3.47
N PRO A 124 7.44 -15.41 2.77
CA PRO A 124 8.52 -15.48 1.79
C PRO A 124 8.36 -14.50 0.63
N GLN A 125 9.35 -13.64 0.38
CA GLN A 125 9.35 -12.78 -0.81
C GLN A 125 9.49 -13.64 -2.08
N GLY A 126 8.68 -13.37 -3.10
CA GLY A 126 8.66 -14.13 -4.35
C GLY A 126 7.77 -15.38 -4.35
N SER A 127 7.20 -15.75 -3.19
CA SER A 127 6.18 -16.79 -3.11
C SER A 127 4.85 -16.32 -3.70
N ILE A 128 4.12 -17.25 -4.31
CA ILE A 128 2.79 -17.01 -4.89
C ILE A 128 1.76 -16.75 -3.78
N LEU A 129 1.96 -17.35 -2.60
CA LEU A 129 1.01 -17.32 -1.50
C LEU A 129 1.18 -16.09 -0.59
N SER A 130 2.39 -15.56 -0.50
CA SER A 130 2.74 -14.43 0.38
C SER A 130 1.84 -13.20 0.23
N PRO A 131 1.51 -12.72 -0.99
CA PRO A 131 0.55 -11.65 -1.19
C PRO A 131 -0.82 -11.90 -0.53
N LEU A 132 -1.37 -13.10 -0.69
CA LEU A 132 -2.66 -13.47 -0.15
C LEU A 132 -2.63 -13.54 1.38
N LEU A 133 -1.56 -14.12 1.94
CA LEU A 133 -1.36 -14.19 3.39
C LEU A 133 -1.23 -12.80 4.02
N PHE A 134 -0.53 -11.89 3.36
CA PHE A 134 -0.43 -10.50 3.81
C PHE A 134 -1.80 -9.81 3.79
N ASN A 135 -2.57 -9.95 2.71
CA ASN A 135 -3.92 -9.40 2.65
C ASN A 135 -4.83 -9.94 3.76
N ILE A 136 -4.78 -11.25 4.04
CA ILE A 136 -5.50 -11.88 5.16
C ILE A 136 -5.06 -11.28 6.50
N TYR A 137 -3.76 -11.01 6.67
CA TYR A 137 -3.20 -10.44 7.90
C TYR A 137 -3.79 -9.07 8.23
N VAL A 138 -3.89 -8.20 7.23
CA VAL A 138 -4.37 -6.81 7.39
C VAL A 138 -5.87 -6.64 7.15
N ASN A 139 -6.57 -7.73 6.85
CA ASN A 139 -7.95 -7.71 6.35
C ASN A 139 -8.96 -7.08 7.31
N ASP A 140 -8.72 -7.08 8.61
CA ASP A 140 -9.65 -6.62 9.64
C ASP A 140 -9.41 -5.17 10.09
N LEU A 141 -8.46 -4.44 9.50
CA LEU A 141 -8.21 -3.03 9.81
C LEU A 141 -9.45 -2.16 9.57
N TYR A 142 -10.19 -2.38 8.48
CA TYR A 142 -11.39 -1.60 8.16
C TYR A 142 -12.52 -1.74 9.20
N LYS A 143 -12.49 -2.79 10.03
CA LYS A 143 -13.51 -3.00 11.07
C LYS A 143 -13.32 -2.11 12.29
N VAL A 144 -12.10 -1.61 12.51
CA VAL A 144 -11.76 -0.79 13.68
C VAL A 144 -11.66 0.69 13.36
N VAL A 145 -11.40 1.04 12.09
CA VAL A 145 -11.28 2.43 11.63
C VAL A 145 -12.67 2.98 11.25
N PRO A 146 -13.15 4.07 11.88
CA PRO A 146 -14.51 4.59 11.70
C PRO A 146 -14.66 5.57 10.52
N ILE A 147 -13.77 5.48 9.53
CA ILE A 147 -13.75 6.34 8.33
C ILE A 147 -13.41 5.49 7.11
N SER A 148 -13.61 6.07 5.93
CA SER A 148 -13.22 5.44 4.67
C SER A 148 -11.71 5.23 4.61
N LEU A 149 -11.31 4.12 3.97
CA LEU A 149 -9.90 3.79 3.76
C LEU A 149 -9.71 3.08 2.43
N PHE A 150 -8.51 3.22 1.87
CA PHE A 150 -8.05 2.45 0.73
C PHE A 150 -6.84 1.62 1.14
N GLN A 151 -6.83 0.34 0.74
CA GLN A 151 -5.68 -0.56 0.94
C GLN A 151 -5.21 -1.15 -0.38
N TYR A 152 -3.91 -1.05 -0.61
CA TYR A 152 -3.21 -1.69 -1.71
C TYR A 152 -2.00 -2.48 -1.19
N ALA A 153 -2.27 -3.66 -0.64
CA ALA A 153 -1.36 -4.36 0.26
C ALA A 153 -0.84 -3.44 1.39
N ASP A 154 0.43 -3.05 1.35
CA ASP A 154 1.11 -2.32 2.42
C ASP A 154 0.82 -0.82 2.41
N ASP A 155 0.40 -0.27 1.28
CA ASP A 155 -0.09 1.11 1.18
C ASP A 155 -1.49 1.19 1.79
N THR A 156 -1.64 1.95 2.87
CA THR A 156 -2.94 2.22 3.52
C THR A 156 -3.19 3.72 3.54
N VAL A 157 -4.34 4.15 3.01
CA VAL A 157 -4.78 5.55 3.04
C VAL A 157 -6.03 5.65 3.90
N LEU A 158 -6.00 6.52 4.90
CA LEU A 158 -7.17 6.88 5.68
C LEU A 158 -7.67 8.25 5.22
N LEU A 159 -8.97 8.42 5.02
CA LEU A 159 -9.52 9.69 4.54
C LEU A 159 -10.74 10.14 5.35
N ALA A 160 -10.78 11.42 5.65
CA ALA A 160 -11.90 12.06 6.32
C ALA A 160 -12.22 13.38 5.64
N ARG A 161 -13.50 13.61 5.35
CA ARG A 161 -13.99 14.85 4.74
C ARG A 161 -14.97 15.56 5.66
N ALA A 162 -14.89 16.89 5.66
CA ALA A 162 -15.81 17.73 6.41
C ALA A 162 -15.95 19.12 5.78
N SER A 163 -16.87 19.92 6.31
CA SER A 163 -17.05 21.30 5.85
C SER A 163 -15.89 22.21 6.24
N SER A 164 -15.14 21.87 7.29
CA SER A 164 -13.96 22.60 7.74
C SER A 164 -12.75 21.68 7.94
N TYR A 165 -11.55 22.25 7.83
CA TYR A 165 -10.31 21.51 8.08
C TYR A 165 -10.26 20.91 9.50
N LEU A 166 -10.70 21.67 10.51
CA LEU A 166 -10.65 21.24 11.90
C LEU A 166 -11.51 19.99 12.16
N GLU A 167 -12.70 19.93 11.56
CA GLU A 167 -13.57 18.76 11.65
C GLU A 167 -12.95 17.55 10.94
N ALA A 168 -12.46 17.74 9.72
CA ALA A 168 -11.85 16.67 8.92
C ALA A 168 -10.60 16.10 9.61
N ILE A 169 -9.70 16.96 10.08
CA ILE A 169 -8.46 16.53 10.75
C ILE A 169 -8.74 15.89 12.13
N SER A 170 -9.76 16.35 12.86
CA SER A 170 -10.16 15.74 14.13
C SER A 170 -10.72 14.33 13.94
N ALA A 171 -11.58 14.15 12.94
CA ALA A 171 -12.08 12.83 12.55
C ALA A 171 -10.93 11.90 12.10
N LEU A 172 -10.01 12.42 11.29
CA LEU A 172 -8.81 11.69 10.85
C LEU A 172 -7.89 11.32 12.01
N GLN A 173 -7.67 12.22 12.97
CA GLN A 173 -6.87 11.94 14.18
C GLN A 173 -7.49 10.83 15.02
N SER A 174 -8.81 10.86 15.24
CA SER A 174 -9.52 9.81 15.99
C SER A 174 -9.39 8.44 15.31
N ALA A 175 -9.51 8.41 13.99
CA ALA A 175 -9.31 7.22 13.18
C ALA A 175 -7.85 6.73 13.20
N ALA A 176 -6.89 7.64 13.09
CA ALA A 176 -5.47 7.33 13.13
C ALA A 176 -5.07 6.68 14.46
N ILE A 177 -5.59 7.14 15.60
CA ILE A 177 -5.35 6.52 16.91
C ILE A 177 -5.81 5.06 16.91
N LYS A 178 -7.03 4.78 16.43
CA LYS A 178 -7.55 3.41 16.35
C LYS A 178 -6.75 2.54 15.38
N ALA A 179 -6.31 3.10 14.27
CA ALA A 179 -5.44 2.40 13.32
C ALA A 179 -4.09 2.07 13.97
N MET A 180 -3.48 3.00 14.70
CA MET A 180 -2.21 2.80 15.41
C MET A 180 -2.32 1.76 16.53
N ASP A 181 -3.42 1.76 17.29
CA ASP A 181 -3.72 0.71 18.27
C ASP A 181 -3.80 -0.67 17.60
N TRP A 182 -4.47 -0.74 16.46
CA TRP A 182 -4.57 -1.98 15.69
C TRP A 182 -3.21 -2.42 15.12
N PHE A 183 -2.40 -1.50 14.59
CA PHE A 183 -1.05 -1.82 14.11
C PHE A 183 -0.19 -2.37 15.25
N ALA A 184 -0.23 -1.74 16.43
CA ALA A 184 0.48 -2.20 17.62
C ALA A 184 0.01 -3.61 18.05
N ALA A 185 -1.31 -3.86 18.09
CA ALA A 185 -1.86 -5.18 18.43
C ALA A 185 -1.46 -6.27 17.41
N ASN A 186 -1.29 -5.89 16.14
CA ASN A 186 -0.85 -6.79 15.08
C ASN A 186 0.68 -6.81 14.88
N LEU A 187 1.45 -6.19 15.78
CA LEU A 187 2.93 -6.10 15.69
C LEU A 187 3.43 -5.53 14.35
N ILE A 188 2.66 -4.63 13.74
CA ILE A 188 3.02 -3.92 12.52
C ILE A 188 3.62 -2.56 12.90
N ILE A 189 4.72 -2.20 12.25
CA ILE A 189 5.40 -0.92 12.49
C ILE A 189 5.09 0.03 11.35
N VAL A 190 4.57 1.22 11.68
CA VAL A 190 4.35 2.31 10.72
C VAL A 190 5.55 3.26 10.73
N ASN A 191 6.00 3.67 9.54
CA ASN A 191 7.08 4.62 9.37
C ASN A 191 6.55 6.06 9.44
N ALA A 192 6.68 6.71 10.60
CA ALA A 192 6.28 8.10 10.77
C ALA A 192 6.96 9.05 9.78
N SER A 193 8.26 8.86 9.48
CA SER A 193 9.03 9.75 8.59
C SER A 193 8.58 9.71 7.13
N LYS A 194 7.98 8.59 6.69
CA LYS A 194 7.46 8.39 5.34
C LYS A 194 5.95 8.57 5.24
N THR A 195 5.26 8.59 6.38
CA THR A 195 3.82 8.87 6.43
C THR A 195 3.58 10.32 6.02
N GLN A 196 2.60 10.56 5.16
CA GLN A 196 2.30 11.88 4.61
C GLN A 196 0.85 12.25 4.88
N LEU A 197 0.63 13.52 5.21
CA LEU A 197 -0.70 14.12 5.32
C LEU A 197 -0.88 15.09 4.16
N ILE A 198 -1.96 14.95 3.41
CA ILE A 198 -2.37 15.90 2.38
C ILE A 198 -3.81 16.33 2.65
N CYS A 199 -4.15 17.55 2.25
CA CYS A 199 -5.53 18.01 2.25
C CYS A 199 -5.94 18.44 0.86
N PHE A 200 -7.01 17.81 0.39
CA PHE A 200 -7.68 18.11 -0.86
C PHE A 200 -8.79 19.11 -0.60
N HIS A 201 -8.76 20.25 -1.31
CA HIS A 201 -9.81 21.26 -1.21
C HIS A 201 -9.83 22.17 -2.43
N ASN A 202 -10.98 22.82 -2.65
CA ASN A 202 -11.09 23.86 -3.67
C ASN A 202 -10.07 25.00 -3.37
N PRO A 203 -9.26 25.43 -4.36
CA PRO A 203 -8.28 26.52 -4.19
C PRO A 203 -8.87 27.84 -3.69
N LEU A 204 -10.15 28.09 -3.97
CA LEU A 204 -10.86 29.29 -3.53
C LEU A 204 -11.23 29.24 -2.04
N LYS A 205 -11.21 28.05 -1.43
CA LYS A 205 -11.49 27.84 -0.02
C LYS A 205 -10.22 28.05 0.80
N LYS A 206 -10.27 29.00 1.73
CA LYS A 206 -9.16 29.25 2.65
C LYS A 206 -9.08 28.11 3.67
N VAL A 207 -8.04 27.30 3.58
CA VAL A 207 -7.69 26.27 4.54
C VAL A 207 -6.35 26.63 5.18
N THR A 208 -6.34 26.77 6.51
CA THR A 208 -5.12 26.96 7.28
C THR A 208 -4.87 25.72 8.12
N PRO A 209 -3.79 24.96 7.89
CA PRO A 209 -3.47 23.77 8.66
C PRO A 209 -2.92 24.18 10.04
N THR A 210 -3.80 24.57 10.94
CA THR A 210 -3.47 25.05 12.30
C THR A 210 -3.34 23.93 13.31
N TYR A 211 -3.95 22.78 13.04
CA TYR A 211 -3.96 21.63 13.94
C TYR A 211 -3.11 20.50 13.35
N PRO A 212 -2.00 20.10 14.00
CA PRO A 212 -1.16 19.01 13.53
C PRO A 212 -1.80 17.65 13.80
N LEU A 213 -1.61 16.70 12.88
CA LEU A 213 -1.94 15.29 13.10
C LEU A 213 -0.72 14.59 13.73
N LEU A 214 -0.96 13.83 14.80
CA LEU A 214 0.06 13.07 15.53
C LEU A 214 -0.14 11.57 15.31
N LEU A 215 0.93 10.87 14.93
CA LEU A 215 0.89 9.43 14.69
C LEU A 215 1.20 8.66 15.99
N HIS A 216 0.15 8.33 16.76
CA HIS A 216 0.30 7.67 18.06
C HIS A 216 -0.88 6.75 18.42
N ALA A 217 -0.62 5.82 19.34
CA ALA A 217 -1.61 4.91 19.92
C ALA A 217 -2.30 5.56 21.14
N SER A 218 -3.46 5.03 21.55
CA SER A 218 -4.27 5.56 22.66
C SER A 218 -3.56 5.52 24.01
N ASN A 219 -2.58 4.64 24.18
CA ASN A 219 -1.77 4.50 25.40
C ASN A 219 -0.56 5.46 25.46
N CYS A 220 -0.46 6.44 24.56
CA CYS A 220 0.65 7.40 24.52
C CYS A 220 0.57 8.41 25.68
N LEU A 221 1.25 8.12 26.79
CA LEU A 221 1.16 8.86 28.06
C LEU A 221 1.74 10.29 28.04
N SER A 222 2.88 10.50 27.38
CA SER A 222 3.60 11.80 27.37
C SER A 222 3.62 12.49 26.01
N CYS A 223 2.96 11.91 25.01
CA CYS A 223 2.80 12.36 23.62
C CYS A 223 3.87 13.34 23.10
N ALA A 224 5.13 12.90 23.10
CA ALA A 224 6.24 13.57 22.41
C ALA A 224 6.33 13.18 20.93
N CYS A 225 5.22 12.75 20.33
CA CYS A 225 5.15 12.31 18.95
C CYS A 225 5.30 13.50 18.01
N GLU A 226 6.12 13.34 16.97
CA GLU A 226 6.31 14.39 15.97
C GLU A 226 5.05 14.53 15.09
N PRO A 227 4.69 15.76 14.71
CA PRO A 227 3.65 16.00 13.71
C PRO A 227 3.94 15.30 12.39
N VAL A 228 2.93 14.68 11.81
CA VAL A 228 3.02 14.14 10.45
C VAL A 228 3.27 15.27 9.47
N LYS A 229 4.16 15.02 8.50
CA LYS A 229 4.50 16.01 7.47
C LYS A 229 3.29 16.30 6.60
N TYR A 230 2.86 17.56 6.60
CA TYR A 230 1.91 18.10 5.65
C TYR A 230 2.57 18.30 4.29
N THR A 231 1.95 17.82 3.21
CA THR A 231 2.42 17.98 1.83
C THR A 231 1.33 18.55 0.94
N SER A 232 1.72 19.35 -0.05
CA SER A 232 0.81 19.86 -1.10
C SER A 232 0.59 18.86 -2.23
N THR A 233 1.45 17.84 -2.31
CA THR A 233 1.43 16.82 -3.36
C THR A 233 1.79 15.49 -2.73
N VAL A 234 1.14 14.42 -3.16
CA VAL A 234 1.44 13.04 -2.76
C VAL A 234 1.62 12.17 -3.99
N LYS A 235 2.51 11.18 -3.90
CA LYS A 235 2.66 10.15 -4.93
C LYS A 235 1.93 8.89 -4.47
N TYR A 236 0.88 8.49 -5.18
CA TYR A 236 0.10 7.29 -4.88
C TYR A 236 0.05 6.35 -6.08
N LEU A 237 0.53 5.12 -5.87
CA LEU A 237 0.60 4.04 -6.88
C LEU A 237 1.18 4.43 -8.25
N GLY A 238 2.08 5.43 -8.28
CA GLY A 238 2.76 5.88 -9.50
C GLY A 238 2.28 7.23 -10.04
N ILE A 239 1.12 7.71 -9.59
CA ILE A 239 0.53 8.99 -9.97
C ILE A 239 0.81 10.04 -8.90
N PHE A 240 0.93 11.30 -9.30
CA PHE A 240 1.06 12.42 -8.37
C PHE A 240 -0.28 13.13 -8.28
N PHE A 241 -0.78 13.32 -7.06
CA PHE A 241 -1.98 14.09 -6.77
C PHE A 241 -1.58 15.37 -6.07
N ASP A 242 -2.01 16.50 -6.64
CA ASP A 242 -1.86 17.82 -6.05
C ASP A 242 -3.10 18.11 -5.18
N GLY A 243 -2.93 18.79 -4.05
CA GLY A 243 -4.02 19.09 -3.11
C GLY A 243 -5.15 19.95 -3.70
N ASP A 244 -4.86 20.65 -4.80
CA ASP A 244 -5.83 21.40 -5.60
C ASP A 244 -6.35 20.63 -6.82
N LEU A 245 -5.92 19.38 -7.02
CA LEU A 245 -6.14 18.57 -8.23
C LEU A 245 -5.76 19.29 -9.53
N SER A 246 -4.75 20.17 -9.50
CA SER A 246 -4.27 20.86 -10.71
C SER A 246 -3.47 19.95 -11.66
N TRP A 247 -3.02 18.78 -11.19
CA TRP A 247 -2.21 17.81 -11.93
C TRP A 247 -0.85 18.32 -12.42
N ASN A 248 -0.45 19.53 -12.00
CA ASN A 248 0.79 20.17 -12.42
C ASN A 248 2.02 19.33 -12.08
N SER A 249 2.07 18.76 -10.87
CA SER A 249 3.21 17.94 -10.45
C SER A 249 3.30 16.65 -11.27
N HIS A 250 2.17 16.04 -11.58
CA HIS A 250 2.13 14.84 -12.41
C HIS A 250 2.56 15.11 -13.85
N LEU A 251 2.04 16.17 -14.45
CA LEU A 251 2.42 16.61 -15.80
C LEU A 251 3.91 16.92 -15.89
N ALA A 252 4.46 17.62 -14.90
CA ALA A 252 5.90 17.89 -14.82
C ALA A 252 6.73 16.61 -14.74
N TYR A 253 6.27 15.62 -13.95
CA TYR A 253 6.91 14.30 -13.84
C TYR A 253 6.92 13.55 -15.17
N ILE A 254 5.77 13.44 -15.85
CA ILE A 254 5.64 12.78 -17.16
C ILE A 254 6.53 13.49 -18.19
N CYS A 255 6.45 14.82 -18.27
CA CYS A 255 7.27 15.60 -19.19
C CYS A 255 8.76 15.36 -18.98
N LYS A 256 9.22 15.30 -17.72
CA LYS A 256 10.62 14.99 -17.39
C LYS A 256 11.02 13.59 -17.87
N LYS A 257 10.18 12.58 -17.64
CA LYS A 257 10.43 11.20 -18.11
C LYS A 257 10.50 11.11 -19.63
N ILE A 258 9.54 11.72 -20.33
CA ILE A 258 9.50 11.74 -21.80
C ILE A 258 10.73 12.48 -22.36
N ARG A 259 11.13 13.62 -21.78
CA ARG A 259 12.35 14.33 -22.19
C ARG A 259 13.60 13.45 -22.10
N SER A 260 13.73 12.63 -21.05
CA SER A 260 14.83 11.68 -20.93
C SER A 260 14.82 10.64 -22.07
N VAL A 261 13.64 10.11 -22.42
CA VAL A 261 13.48 9.18 -23.55
C VAL A 261 13.81 9.87 -24.88
N SER A 262 13.33 11.10 -25.11
CA SER A 262 13.65 11.89 -26.30
C SER A 262 15.15 12.16 -26.43
N CYS A 263 15.83 12.48 -25.34
CA CYS A 263 17.29 12.66 -25.33
C CYS A 263 18.02 11.35 -25.69
N LEU A 264 17.57 10.21 -25.15
CA LEU A 264 18.10 8.90 -25.53
C LEU A 264 17.90 8.64 -27.02
N MET A 265 16.69 8.91 -27.56
CA MET A 265 16.39 8.72 -28.98
C MET A 265 17.26 9.60 -29.88
N TYR A 266 17.53 10.83 -29.46
CA TYR A 266 18.44 11.73 -30.16
C TYR A 266 19.87 11.19 -30.18
N LYS A 267 20.38 10.66 -29.06
CA LYS A 267 21.74 10.10 -28.96
C LYS A 267 21.92 8.87 -29.83
N ILE A 268 20.95 7.95 -29.84
CA ILE A 268 21.06 6.68 -30.58
C ILE A 268 20.66 6.79 -32.06
N ARG A 269 20.30 7.99 -32.56
CA ARG A 269 19.69 8.18 -33.88
C ARG A 269 20.55 7.69 -35.05
N TYR A 270 21.88 7.77 -34.92
CA TYR A 270 22.83 7.33 -35.95
C TYR A 270 23.38 5.92 -35.69
N TYR A 271 23.21 5.38 -34.49
CA TYR A 271 23.76 4.08 -34.09
C TYR A 271 22.74 2.94 -34.20
N MET A 272 21.44 3.26 -34.22
CA MET A 272 20.36 2.27 -34.17
C MET A 272 19.39 2.43 -35.35
N PRO A 273 19.02 1.32 -36.03
CA PRO A 273 17.97 1.32 -37.05
C PRO A 273 16.63 1.87 -36.54
N LEU A 274 15.81 2.40 -37.44
CA LEU A 274 14.50 2.97 -37.09
C LEU A 274 13.58 1.94 -36.40
N SER A 275 13.63 0.68 -36.82
CA SER A 275 12.85 -0.42 -36.23
C SER A 275 13.13 -0.57 -34.73
N VAL A 276 14.40 -0.60 -34.34
CA VAL A 276 14.83 -0.70 -32.94
C VAL A 276 14.44 0.55 -32.15
N ARG A 277 14.62 1.75 -32.72
CA ARG A 277 14.22 3.01 -32.07
C ARG A 277 12.71 3.08 -31.83
N LYS A 278 11.88 2.58 -32.75
CA LYS A 278 10.43 2.47 -32.54
C LYS A 278 10.10 1.57 -31.36
N VAL A 279 10.73 0.39 -31.27
CA VAL A 279 10.56 -0.53 -30.12
C VAL A 279 10.91 0.16 -28.81
N ILE A 280 12.01 0.91 -28.75
CA ILE A 280 12.41 1.62 -27.54
C ILE A 280 11.42 2.73 -27.16
N ILE A 281 10.91 3.51 -28.12
CA ILE A 281 9.87 4.52 -27.85
C ILE A 281 8.58 3.86 -27.34
N HIS A 282 8.15 2.74 -27.92
CA HIS A 282 6.99 2.00 -27.42
C HIS A 282 7.21 1.45 -26.01
N ALA A 283 8.40 0.93 -25.72
CA ALA A 283 8.71 0.34 -24.43
C ALA A 283 8.92 1.36 -23.30
N LEU A 284 9.50 2.53 -23.60
CA LEU A 284 9.91 3.51 -22.59
C LEU A 284 9.13 4.83 -22.62
N GLY A 285 8.62 5.23 -23.79
CA GLY A 285 7.83 6.45 -23.95
C GLY A 285 6.35 6.18 -23.72
N TYR A 286 5.78 5.29 -24.52
CA TYR A 286 4.34 4.97 -24.44
C TYR A 286 3.96 4.26 -23.14
N SER A 287 4.87 3.52 -22.51
CA SER A 287 4.64 2.90 -21.20
C SER A 287 4.50 3.90 -20.05
N VAL A 288 5.01 5.13 -20.21
CA VAL A 288 4.87 6.21 -19.23
C VAL A 288 3.56 6.98 -19.43
N LEU A 289 2.96 6.88 -20.62
CA LEU A 289 1.71 7.54 -20.99
C LEU A 289 0.47 6.63 -20.80
N ARG A 290 0.68 5.34 -20.55
CA ARG A 290 -0.34 4.37 -20.17
C ARG A 290 -0.43 4.30 -18.65
#